data_AF-A0A667HL21-F1
#
_entry.id   AF-A0A667HL21-F1
#
_cell.length_a   1.000
_cell.length_b   1.000
_cell.length_c   1.000
_cell.angle_alpha   90.00
_cell.angle_beta   90.00
_cell.angle_gamma   90.00
#
_symmetry.space_group_name_H-M   'P 1'
#
loop_
_entity.id
_entity.type
_entity.pdbx_description
1 polymer ?
#
loop_
_entity_poly.entity_id
_entity_poly.type
_entity_poly.pdbx_seq_one_letter_code
_entity_poly.pdbx_strand_id
1 'polypeptide(L)'
;MLYQLQTIKPENFSVNCSLPNENQTNIPIHQLNKSQLYSTPIDPTEWVGLRKSSPLLVYLRNNLLMLAILAFEVTIYRHQEYYRGRNNLMAPVSKTIFHDITRLHLDDGLINCAKYFINYFFYKFGLETCFLMSVNVIGQRMDFYAMIHACWLIAVLYRRRRKAIAEIWPKYCCFLACIITFQYFICIGVPPAPCRDYPWRFKGASFNDNIIKWLYFPDFIVRPNPVFLVYDFMLLLCASLQRQIFEDENKAAVRIMAGDNVEICMNLDAASFSQHNPVPDFIHCRSYLDMSKVIIFSYLFWFVLTIIFITGTTRISIFCMGYLVACFYFLLFGGDLLLKPIRSILRYWDWLIAYNVFVITMKNILSIGACGYIENLVQNSCWLIQAFSLACTVKGYKMPDDDSSCKLPSGEKSFHELLFSTCCG
;
A
#
# COMPACT_ATOMS: atom_id res chain seq x y z
N MET A 1 -21.61 -28.17 0.17
CA MET A 1 -22.84 -28.84 0.63
C MET A 1 -22.77 -30.35 0.42
N LEU A 2 -22.55 -30.84 -0.80
CA LEU A 2 -22.45 -32.28 -1.11
C LEU A 2 -21.41 -33.02 -0.24
N TYR A 3 -20.25 -32.42 0.03
CA TYR A 3 -19.21 -33.03 0.86
C TYR A 3 -19.62 -33.33 2.31
N GLN A 4 -20.75 -32.80 2.81
CA GLN A 4 -21.25 -33.08 4.16
C GLN A 4 -22.04 -34.39 4.29
N LEU A 5 -22.33 -35.08 3.18
CA LEU A 5 -23.05 -36.35 3.23
C LEU A 5 -22.31 -37.37 4.12
N GLN A 6 -23.08 -38.17 4.86
CA GLN A 6 -22.53 -39.21 5.75
C GLN A 6 -21.83 -40.34 4.98
N THR A 7 -22.16 -40.52 3.70
CA THR A 7 -21.52 -41.49 2.81
C THR A 7 -20.06 -41.18 2.53
N ILE A 8 -19.66 -39.91 2.58
CA ILE A 8 -18.27 -39.49 2.37
C ILE A 8 -17.53 -39.58 3.71
N LYS A 9 -16.60 -40.52 3.86
CA LYS A 9 -15.76 -40.62 5.06
C LYS A 9 -14.35 -40.12 4.75
N PRO A 10 -13.88 -39.00 5.31
CA PRO A 10 -12.56 -38.45 5.01
C PRO A 10 -11.44 -39.42 5.41
N GLU A 11 -11.64 -40.22 6.46
CA GLU A 11 -10.70 -41.26 6.91
C GLU A 11 -10.26 -42.20 5.78
N ASN A 12 -11.16 -42.57 4.87
CA ASN A 12 -10.86 -43.46 3.75
C ASN A 12 -9.96 -42.82 2.67
N PHE A 13 -9.93 -41.48 2.61
CA PHE A 13 -9.16 -40.72 1.61
C PHE A 13 -7.93 -40.03 2.20
N SER A 14 -7.83 -40.02 3.53
CA SER A 14 -6.75 -39.38 4.26
C SER A 14 -5.43 -40.08 4.01
N VAL A 15 -4.35 -39.30 3.87
CA VAL A 15 -2.99 -39.80 3.64
C VAL A 15 -2.10 -39.42 4.82
N ASN A 16 -1.47 -40.41 5.45
CA ASN A 16 -0.48 -40.19 6.50
C ASN A 16 0.92 -40.11 5.87
N CYS A 17 1.57 -38.96 6.01
CA CYS A 17 2.96 -38.81 5.60
C CYS A 17 3.92 -39.33 6.68
N SER A 18 4.87 -40.17 6.29
CA SER A 18 5.93 -40.63 7.18
C SER A 18 6.93 -39.51 7.47
N LEU A 19 7.41 -39.44 8.71
CA LEU A 19 8.48 -38.50 9.08
C LEU A 19 9.75 -38.76 8.25
N PRO A 20 10.45 -37.70 7.81
CA PRO A 20 11.71 -37.83 7.08
C PRO A 20 12.82 -38.29 8.02
N ASN A 21 13.80 -39.02 7.47
CA ASN A 21 14.99 -39.42 8.22
C ASN A 21 15.92 -38.21 8.44
N GLU A 22 16.78 -38.24 9.47
CA GLU A 22 17.77 -37.18 9.75
C GLU A 22 18.71 -36.87 8.56
N ASN A 23 18.86 -37.82 7.64
CA ASN A 23 19.65 -37.64 6.42
C ASN A 23 18.93 -36.86 5.31
N GLN A 24 17.64 -36.57 5.44
CA GLN A 24 16.82 -35.93 4.39
C GLN A 24 16.54 -34.45 4.68
N THR A 25 16.46 -34.06 5.95
CA THR A 25 16.10 -32.69 6.37
C THR A 25 16.98 -32.18 7.49
N ASN A 26 17.33 -30.90 7.46
CA ASN A 26 18.11 -30.23 8.52
C ASN A 26 17.25 -29.76 9.72
N ILE A 27 15.94 -30.04 9.70
CA ILE A 27 14.98 -29.49 10.66
C ILE A 27 14.82 -30.45 11.86
N PRO A 28 14.89 -29.96 13.11
CA PRO A 28 14.63 -30.79 14.29
C PRO A 28 13.21 -31.38 14.28
N ILE A 29 13.07 -32.62 14.76
CA ILE A 29 11.79 -33.36 14.80
C ILE A 29 10.67 -32.56 15.47
N HIS A 30 10.99 -31.84 16.56
CA HIS A 30 10.01 -31.01 17.26
C HIS A 30 9.41 -29.89 16.38
N GLN A 31 10.17 -29.35 15.43
CA GLN A 31 9.66 -28.35 14.48
C GLN A 31 8.89 -29.01 13.32
N LEU A 32 9.28 -30.21 12.90
CA LEU A 32 8.55 -30.99 11.89
C LEU A 32 7.12 -31.32 12.34
N ASN A 33 6.93 -31.63 13.63
CA ASN A 33 5.60 -31.85 14.21
C ASN A 33 4.69 -30.62 14.18
N LYS A 34 5.23 -29.41 13.96
CA LYS A 34 4.42 -28.20 13.74
C LYS A 34 4.00 -28.01 12.29
N SER A 35 4.60 -28.76 11.35
CA SER A 35 4.25 -28.68 9.94
C SER A 35 2.85 -29.24 9.67
N GLN A 36 2.20 -28.72 8.64
CA GLN A 36 0.93 -29.29 8.16
C GLN A 36 1.07 -30.73 7.63
N LEU A 37 2.26 -31.13 7.17
CA LEU A 37 2.46 -32.47 6.58
C LEU A 37 2.54 -33.58 7.63
N TYR A 38 3.16 -33.30 8.78
CA TYR A 38 3.51 -34.34 9.77
C TYR A 38 2.68 -34.24 11.06
N SER A 39 1.85 -33.21 11.24
CA SER A 39 1.03 -33.03 12.45
C SER A 39 -0.23 -33.88 12.46
N THR A 40 -0.92 -34.01 11.31
CA THR A 40 -2.19 -34.73 11.18
C THR A 40 -2.27 -35.46 9.84
N PRO A 41 -3.08 -36.53 9.73
CA PRO A 41 -3.45 -37.10 8.43
C PRO A 41 -3.92 -36.00 7.47
N ILE A 42 -3.44 -36.05 6.24
CA ILE A 42 -3.72 -35.03 5.22
C ILE A 42 -4.95 -35.46 4.43
N ASP A 43 -5.98 -34.63 4.44
CA ASP A 43 -7.11 -34.76 3.54
C ASP A 43 -6.80 -34.04 2.22
N PRO A 44 -6.69 -34.75 1.08
CA PRO A 44 -6.37 -34.13 -0.22
C PRO A 44 -7.38 -33.06 -0.65
N THR A 45 -8.63 -33.20 -0.19
CA THR A 45 -9.73 -32.30 -0.52
C THR A 45 -9.67 -30.97 0.23
N GLU A 46 -8.96 -30.88 1.35
CA GLU A 46 -8.79 -29.63 2.12
C GLU A 46 -8.02 -28.60 1.31
N TRP A 47 -7.02 -29.01 0.53
CA TRP A 47 -6.26 -28.13 -0.37
C TRP A 47 -7.13 -27.54 -1.50
N VAL A 48 -8.11 -28.31 -1.98
CA VAL A 48 -9.13 -27.83 -2.94
C VAL A 48 -10.14 -26.88 -2.27
N GLY A 49 -10.16 -26.84 -0.94
CA GLY A 49 -11.04 -25.99 -0.14
C GLY A 49 -12.28 -26.69 0.39
N LEU A 50 -12.37 -28.03 0.32
CA LEU A 50 -13.51 -28.80 0.83
C LEU A 50 -13.22 -29.34 2.24
N ARG A 51 -13.95 -28.80 3.23
CA ARG A 51 -13.85 -29.21 4.62
C ARG A 51 -15.18 -29.69 5.18
N LYS A 52 -15.18 -30.81 5.92
CA LYS A 52 -16.32 -31.17 6.78
C LYS A 52 -16.37 -30.26 7.99
N SER A 53 -17.49 -29.59 8.20
CA SER A 53 -17.64 -28.60 9.28
C SER A 53 -19.05 -28.66 9.85
N SER A 54 -19.15 -28.60 11.17
CA SER A 54 -20.39 -28.46 11.92
C SER A 54 -20.23 -27.24 12.82
N PRO A 55 -21.05 -26.18 12.68
CA PRO A 55 -22.23 -26.00 11.82
C PRO A 55 -21.91 -25.59 10.35
N LEU A 56 -22.68 -26.14 9.40
CA LEU A 56 -22.52 -25.89 7.95
C LEU A 56 -22.71 -24.42 7.56
N LEU A 57 -23.66 -23.72 8.20
CA LEU A 57 -24.01 -22.35 7.82
C LEU A 57 -22.86 -21.37 8.07
N VAL A 58 -22.08 -21.56 9.14
CA VAL A 58 -20.90 -20.73 9.44
C VAL A 58 -19.84 -20.89 8.36
N TYR A 59 -19.64 -22.11 7.87
CA TYR A 59 -18.68 -22.40 6.80
C TYR A 59 -19.13 -21.83 5.44
N LEU A 60 -20.43 -21.83 5.13
CA LEU A 60 -20.96 -21.27 3.89
C LEU A 60 -21.21 -19.76 3.93
N ARG A 61 -21.22 -19.15 5.12
CA ARG A 61 -21.57 -17.73 5.34
C ARG A 61 -20.86 -16.80 4.38
N ASN A 62 -19.55 -16.94 4.20
CA ASN A 62 -18.75 -16.04 3.36
C ASN A 62 -19.17 -16.13 1.88
N ASN A 63 -19.42 -17.33 1.36
CA ASN A 63 -19.87 -17.54 -0.01
C ASN A 63 -21.31 -17.04 -0.23
N LEU A 64 -22.19 -17.25 0.76
CA LEU A 64 -23.56 -16.74 0.71
C LEU A 64 -23.59 -15.21 0.72
N LEU A 65 -22.76 -14.56 1.54
CA LEU A 65 -22.62 -13.10 1.55
C LEU A 65 -22.06 -12.58 0.22
N MET A 66 -21.05 -13.26 -0.36
CA MET A 66 -20.52 -12.91 -1.67
C MET A 66 -21.60 -12.98 -2.75
N LEU A 67 -22.39 -14.07 -2.78
CA LEU A 67 -23.51 -14.23 -3.71
C LEU A 67 -24.57 -13.14 -3.51
N ALA A 68 -24.91 -12.81 -2.26
CA ALA A 68 -25.86 -11.75 -1.94
C ALA A 68 -25.38 -10.38 -2.44
N ILE A 69 -24.09 -10.07 -2.30
CA ILE A 69 -23.50 -8.82 -2.80
C ILE A 69 -23.56 -8.77 -4.34
N LEU A 70 -23.19 -9.85 -5.03
CA LEU A 70 -23.26 -9.92 -6.50
C LEU A 70 -24.71 -9.77 -7.02
N ALA A 71 -25.68 -10.42 -6.36
CA ALA A 71 -27.08 -10.27 -6.71
C ALA A 71 -27.58 -8.84 -6.43
N PHE A 72 -27.15 -8.24 -5.32
CA PHE A 72 -27.50 -6.88 -4.94
C PHE A 72 -26.92 -5.84 -5.91
N GLU A 73 -25.68 -6.02 -6.38
CA GLU A 73 -25.05 -5.18 -7.41
C GLU A 73 -25.91 -5.15 -8.68
N VAL A 74 -26.25 -6.32 -9.24
CA VAL A 74 -27.11 -6.41 -10.44
C VAL A 74 -28.50 -5.82 -10.19
N THR A 75 -29.06 -6.04 -8.99
CA THR A 75 -30.36 -5.48 -8.60
C THR A 75 -30.33 -3.95 -8.61
N ILE A 76 -29.27 -3.32 -8.08
CA ILE A 76 -29.10 -1.87 -8.13
C ILE A 76 -29.02 -1.39 -9.58
N TYR A 77 -28.20 -2.01 -10.43
CA TYR A 77 -28.09 -1.61 -11.84
C TYR A 77 -29.44 -1.68 -12.56
N ARG A 78 -30.19 -2.77 -12.36
CA ARG A 78 -31.54 -2.92 -12.93
C ARG A 78 -32.55 -1.93 -12.37
N HIS A 79 -32.50 -1.66 -11.07
CA HIS A 79 -33.36 -0.66 -10.46
C HIS A 79 -33.11 0.74 -11.03
N GLN A 80 -31.84 1.13 -11.21
CA GLN A 80 -31.47 2.41 -11.83
C GLN A 80 -31.93 2.49 -13.29
N GLU A 81 -31.80 1.42 -14.05
CA GLU A 81 -32.29 1.33 -15.44
C GLU A 81 -33.82 1.46 -15.50
N TYR A 82 -34.54 0.75 -14.63
CA TYR A 82 -36.00 0.81 -14.54
C TYR A 82 -36.49 2.22 -14.17
N TYR A 83 -35.87 2.85 -13.17
CA TYR A 83 -36.20 4.22 -12.76
C TYR A 83 -36.01 5.22 -13.92
N ARG A 84 -34.92 5.08 -14.68
CA ARG A 84 -34.65 5.91 -15.86
C ARG A 84 -35.68 5.69 -16.96
N GLY A 85 -36.01 4.43 -17.26
CA GLY A 85 -37.02 4.08 -18.27
C GLY A 85 -38.41 4.61 -17.93
N ARG A 86 -38.83 4.51 -16.67
CA ARG A 86 -40.14 5.01 -16.22
C ARG A 86 -40.26 6.54 -16.29
N ASN A 87 -39.17 7.25 -16.00
CA ASN A 87 -39.17 8.71 -15.93
C ASN A 87 -38.61 9.37 -17.20
N ASN A 88 -38.34 8.61 -18.27
CA ASN A 88 -37.71 9.07 -19.51
C ASN A 88 -36.40 9.86 -19.26
N LEU A 89 -35.59 9.42 -18.29
CA LEU A 89 -34.30 10.05 -17.96
C LEU A 89 -33.16 9.38 -18.71
N MET A 90 -32.22 10.18 -19.22
CA MET A 90 -30.98 9.66 -19.81
C MET A 90 -29.96 9.32 -18.72
N ALA A 91 -29.03 8.41 -19.04
CA ALA A 91 -27.89 8.14 -18.16
C ALA A 91 -27.02 9.41 -18.06
N PRO A 92 -26.67 9.87 -16.84
CA PRO A 92 -25.86 11.07 -16.68
C PRO A 92 -24.46 10.84 -17.26
N VAL A 93 -23.99 11.82 -18.04
CA VAL A 93 -22.67 11.77 -18.70
C VAL A 93 -21.55 11.81 -17.65
N SER A 94 -21.77 12.51 -16.55
CA SER A 94 -20.90 12.54 -15.38
C SER A 94 -21.42 11.58 -14.31
N LYS A 95 -20.57 10.64 -13.87
CA LYS A 95 -20.87 9.70 -12.78
C LYS A 95 -20.69 10.37 -11.41
N THR A 96 -21.34 11.51 -11.18
CA THR A 96 -21.24 12.28 -9.92
C THR A 96 -22.47 12.09 -9.04
N ILE A 97 -22.35 12.48 -7.77
CA ILE A 97 -23.46 12.45 -6.81
C ILE A 97 -24.27 13.74 -6.92
N PHE A 98 -23.59 14.89 -6.90
CA PHE A 98 -24.20 16.20 -7.05
C PHE A 98 -23.98 16.72 -8.48
N HIS A 99 -25.01 16.68 -9.32
CA HIS A 99 -24.88 17.07 -10.73
C HIS A 99 -24.74 18.59 -10.93
N ASP A 100 -25.25 19.39 -10.01
CA ASP A 100 -25.24 20.86 -10.11
C ASP A 100 -23.87 21.48 -9.81
N ILE A 101 -22.96 20.73 -9.17
CA ILE A 101 -21.68 21.25 -8.70
C ILE A 101 -20.58 20.98 -9.72
N THR A 102 -20.04 22.07 -10.26
CA THR A 102 -18.93 22.09 -11.22
C THR A 102 -17.72 22.81 -10.64
N ARG A 103 -16.60 22.85 -11.38
CA ARG A 103 -15.39 23.59 -11.01
C ARG A 103 -15.66 25.09 -10.77
N LEU A 104 -16.63 25.69 -11.44
CA LEU A 104 -16.98 27.10 -11.24
C LEU A 104 -17.53 27.33 -9.83
N HIS A 105 -18.33 26.39 -9.32
CA HIS A 105 -18.96 26.48 -8.00
C HIS A 105 -18.02 26.15 -6.83
N LEU A 106 -16.80 25.70 -7.10
CA LEU A 106 -15.80 25.35 -6.07
C LEU A 106 -15.48 26.56 -5.18
N ASP A 107 -15.43 27.75 -5.76
CA ASP A 107 -14.95 28.96 -5.10
C ASP A 107 -16.09 29.81 -4.48
N ASP A 108 -17.36 29.41 -4.64
CA ASP A 108 -18.54 30.17 -4.19
C ASP A 108 -18.78 30.07 -2.68
N GLY A 109 -18.39 28.96 -2.04
CA GLY A 109 -18.63 28.75 -0.62
C GLY A 109 -18.19 27.38 -0.09
N LEU A 110 -18.10 27.25 1.24
CA LEU A 110 -17.57 26.06 1.90
C LEU A 110 -18.38 24.78 1.58
N ILE A 111 -19.71 24.88 1.54
CA ILE A 111 -20.59 23.74 1.25
C ILE A 111 -20.42 23.29 -0.21
N ASN A 112 -20.33 24.23 -1.15
CA ASN A 112 -20.14 23.90 -2.57
C ASN A 112 -18.75 23.29 -2.80
N CYS A 113 -17.73 23.80 -2.11
CA CYS A 113 -16.40 23.22 -2.07
C CYS A 113 -16.40 21.77 -1.55
N ALA A 114 -17.09 21.51 -0.44
CA ALA A 114 -17.21 20.15 0.09
C ALA A 114 -17.93 19.20 -0.89
N LYS A 115 -19.04 19.63 -1.49
CA LYS A 115 -19.76 18.85 -2.53
C LYS A 115 -18.88 18.57 -3.75
N TYR A 116 -18.07 19.55 -4.17
CA TYR A 116 -17.12 19.38 -5.27
C TYR A 116 -16.06 18.32 -4.94
N PHE A 117 -15.47 18.37 -3.75
CA PHE A 117 -14.51 17.36 -3.33
C PHE A 117 -15.17 15.98 -3.19
N ILE A 118 -16.38 15.85 -2.64
CA ILE A 118 -17.08 14.56 -2.61
C ILE A 118 -17.22 13.94 -4.01
N ASN A 119 -17.52 14.76 -5.02
CA ASN A 119 -17.64 14.29 -6.41
C ASN A 119 -16.28 13.98 -7.07
N TYR A 120 -15.26 14.82 -6.85
CA TYR A 120 -14.04 14.84 -7.67
C TYR A 120 -12.75 14.66 -6.86
N PHE A 121 -12.80 14.20 -5.60
CA PHE A 121 -11.62 14.01 -4.75
C PHE A 121 -10.60 13.10 -5.44
N PHE A 122 -11.02 11.90 -5.85
CA PHE A 122 -10.12 10.95 -6.51
C PHE A 122 -9.70 11.44 -7.92
N TYR A 123 -10.55 12.21 -8.61
CA TYR A 123 -10.20 12.84 -9.89
C TYR A 123 -9.04 13.85 -9.76
N LYS A 124 -8.96 14.58 -8.64
CA LYS A 124 -7.89 15.55 -8.36
C LYS A 124 -6.66 14.92 -7.70
N PHE A 125 -6.85 14.10 -6.67
CA PHE A 125 -5.79 13.57 -5.80
C PHE A 125 -5.49 12.07 -6.01
N GLY A 126 -5.89 11.50 -7.15
CA GLY A 126 -5.82 10.05 -7.36
C GLY A 126 -4.38 9.51 -7.42
N LEU A 127 -3.44 10.23 -8.04
CA LEU A 127 -2.04 9.83 -8.09
C LEU A 127 -1.38 9.86 -6.71
N GLU A 128 -1.62 10.92 -5.96
CA GLU A 128 -1.13 11.13 -4.60
C GLU A 128 -1.66 10.01 -3.68
N THR A 129 -2.95 9.66 -3.82
CA THR A 129 -3.58 8.55 -3.09
C THR A 129 -2.96 7.21 -3.47
N CYS A 130 -2.70 6.97 -4.76
CA CYS A 130 -2.03 5.75 -5.23
C CYS A 130 -0.60 5.62 -4.70
N PHE A 131 0.17 6.70 -4.67
CA PHE A 131 1.53 6.68 -4.12
C PHE A 131 1.52 6.46 -2.61
N LEU A 132 0.60 7.09 -1.88
CA LEU A 132 0.41 6.86 -0.46
C LEU A 132 0.04 5.39 -0.17
N MET A 133 -0.87 4.81 -0.96
CA MET A 133 -1.23 3.39 -0.86
C MET A 133 -0.03 2.48 -1.17
N SER A 134 0.79 2.81 -2.16
CA SER A 134 2.01 2.05 -2.47
C SER A 134 3.00 2.06 -1.32
N VAL A 135 3.23 3.23 -0.70
CA VAL A 135 4.06 3.36 0.51
C VAL A 135 3.46 2.57 1.68
N ASN A 136 2.13 2.55 1.82
CA ASN A 136 1.44 1.74 2.83
C ASN A 136 1.66 0.23 2.63
N VAL A 137 1.59 -0.27 1.38
CA VAL A 137 1.93 -1.67 1.08
C VAL A 137 3.37 -1.97 1.49
N ILE A 138 4.31 -1.11 1.12
CA ILE A 138 5.74 -1.29 1.42
C ILE A 138 5.97 -1.36 2.93
N GLY A 139 5.40 -0.42 3.68
CA GLY A 139 5.64 -0.32 5.12
C GLY A 139 4.89 -1.35 5.98
N GLN A 140 3.73 -1.86 5.53
CA GLN A 140 3.02 -2.93 6.25
C GLN A 140 3.63 -4.32 6.00
N ARG A 141 4.13 -4.58 4.79
CA ARG A 141 4.68 -5.90 4.42
C ARG A 141 6.14 -6.06 4.82
N MET A 142 7.00 -5.09 4.50
CA MET A 142 8.45 -5.12 4.74
C MET A 142 9.10 -6.46 4.35
N ASP A 143 8.72 -6.98 3.18
CA ASP A 143 9.15 -8.27 2.63
C ASP A 143 9.79 -8.09 1.23
N PHE A 144 10.20 -9.21 0.62
CA PHE A 144 10.78 -9.19 -0.73
C PHE A 144 9.86 -8.54 -1.77
N TYR A 145 8.55 -8.79 -1.70
CA TYR A 145 7.61 -8.18 -2.64
C TYR A 145 7.48 -6.67 -2.45
N ALA A 146 7.52 -6.19 -1.21
CA ALA A 146 7.59 -4.76 -0.92
C ALA A 146 8.81 -4.10 -1.58
N MET A 147 9.94 -4.80 -1.72
CA MET A 147 11.10 -4.28 -2.45
C MET A 147 10.79 -4.14 -3.94
N ILE A 148 10.09 -5.11 -4.54
CA ILE A 148 9.65 -5.03 -5.94
C ILE A 148 8.67 -3.84 -6.13
N HIS A 149 7.73 -3.64 -5.22
CA HIS A 149 6.82 -2.47 -5.25
C HIS A 149 7.59 -1.16 -5.12
N ALA A 150 8.60 -1.09 -4.26
CA ALA A 150 9.47 0.08 -4.11
C ALA A 150 10.26 0.39 -5.39
N CYS A 151 10.83 -0.62 -6.04
CA CYS A 151 11.52 -0.45 -7.32
C CYS A 151 10.60 0.10 -8.41
N TRP A 152 9.37 -0.41 -8.51
CA TRP A 152 8.37 0.14 -9.44
C TRP A 152 7.92 1.55 -9.08
N LEU A 153 7.75 1.84 -7.78
CA LEU A 153 7.42 3.19 -7.31
C LEU A 153 8.50 4.20 -7.71
N ILE A 154 9.78 3.85 -7.54
CA ILE A 154 10.91 4.67 -8.01
C ILE A 154 10.86 4.85 -9.53
N ALA A 155 10.62 3.77 -10.30
CA ALA A 155 10.55 3.84 -11.75
C ALA A 155 9.42 4.76 -12.26
N VAL A 156 8.28 4.77 -11.58
CA VAL A 156 7.15 5.66 -11.88
C VAL A 156 7.45 7.10 -11.45
N LEU A 157 7.96 7.32 -10.23
CA LEU A 157 8.27 8.66 -9.72
C LEU A 157 9.45 9.33 -10.43
N TYR A 158 10.35 8.55 -11.03
CA TYR A 158 11.40 9.08 -11.90
C TYR A 158 10.81 9.84 -13.10
N ARG A 159 9.61 9.47 -13.55
CA ARG A 159 8.84 10.24 -14.53
C ARG A 159 8.12 11.38 -13.82
N ARG A 160 8.76 12.54 -13.75
CA ARG A 160 8.21 13.72 -13.05
C ARG A 160 6.86 14.23 -13.59
N ARG A 161 6.62 14.15 -14.91
CA ARG A 161 5.43 14.73 -15.55
C ARG A 161 4.26 13.76 -15.52
N ARG A 162 3.07 14.25 -15.16
CA ARG A 162 1.80 13.50 -15.16
C ARG A 162 1.53 12.79 -16.49
N LYS A 163 1.74 13.47 -17.62
CA LYS A 163 1.57 12.86 -18.96
C LYS A 163 2.52 11.68 -19.20
N ALA A 164 3.76 11.78 -18.72
CA ALA A 164 4.74 10.69 -18.85
C ALA A 164 4.40 9.50 -17.91
N ILE A 165 3.82 9.78 -16.74
CA ILE A 165 3.28 8.74 -15.84
C ILE A 165 2.09 8.04 -16.51
N ALA A 166 1.16 8.79 -17.11
CA ALA A 166 -0.02 8.25 -17.77
C ALA A 166 0.33 7.24 -18.88
N GLU A 167 1.42 7.47 -19.63
CA GLU A 167 1.89 6.56 -20.68
C GLU A 167 2.35 5.18 -20.14
N ILE A 168 3.00 5.15 -18.97
CA ILE A 168 3.49 3.89 -18.36
C ILE A 168 2.46 3.24 -17.43
N TRP A 169 1.44 3.98 -17.01
CA TRP A 169 0.46 3.55 -16.02
C TRP A 169 -0.27 2.23 -16.34
N PRO A 170 -0.67 1.96 -17.61
CA PRO A 170 -1.28 0.67 -17.95
C PRO A 170 -0.32 -0.52 -17.73
N LYS A 171 0.99 -0.32 -17.98
CA LYS A 171 2.02 -1.34 -17.71
C LYS A 171 2.17 -1.58 -16.22
N TYR A 172 2.12 -0.52 -15.41
CA TYR A 172 2.13 -0.63 -13.95
C TYR A 172 0.90 -1.37 -13.41
N CYS A 173 -0.31 -1.08 -13.91
CA CYS A 173 -1.52 -1.81 -13.54
C CYS A 173 -1.44 -3.30 -13.89
N CYS A 174 -0.92 -3.63 -15.08
CA CYS A 174 -0.68 -5.01 -15.51
C CYS A 174 0.31 -5.71 -14.58
N PHE A 175 1.43 -5.05 -14.25
CA PHE A 175 2.41 -5.55 -13.30
C PHE A 175 1.78 -5.87 -11.93
N LEU A 176 0.97 -4.95 -11.37
CA LEU A 176 0.29 -5.17 -10.10
C LEU A 176 -0.66 -6.37 -10.15
N ALA A 177 -1.43 -6.51 -11.23
CA ALA A 177 -2.34 -7.64 -11.45
C ALA A 177 -1.58 -8.98 -11.57
N CYS A 178 -0.44 -9.00 -12.26
CA CYS A 178 0.41 -10.19 -12.36
C CYS A 178 1.02 -10.56 -11.00
N ILE A 179 1.52 -9.58 -10.23
CA ILE A 179 2.14 -9.83 -8.94
C ILE A 179 1.14 -10.35 -7.91
N ILE A 180 -0.06 -9.75 -7.79
CA ILE A 180 -1.06 -10.26 -6.84
C ILE A 180 -1.49 -11.68 -7.19
N THR A 181 -1.63 -11.98 -8.48
CA THR A 181 -1.95 -13.33 -8.97
C THR A 181 -0.85 -14.32 -8.59
N PHE A 182 0.41 -13.95 -8.82
CA PHE A 182 1.57 -14.78 -8.47
C PHE A 182 1.69 -15.00 -6.95
N GLN A 183 1.51 -13.96 -6.14
CA GLN A 183 1.55 -14.05 -4.69
C GLN A 183 0.40 -14.92 -4.15
N TYR A 184 -0.78 -14.87 -4.76
CA TYR A 184 -1.89 -15.76 -4.40
C TYR A 184 -1.57 -17.23 -4.69
N PHE A 185 -0.95 -17.52 -5.85
CA PHE A 185 -0.44 -18.87 -6.15
C PHE A 185 0.59 -19.35 -5.13
N ILE A 186 1.47 -18.46 -4.66
CA ILE A 186 2.41 -18.80 -3.59
C ILE A 186 1.66 -19.11 -2.28
N CYS A 187 0.64 -18.34 -1.92
CA CYS A 187 -0.14 -18.61 -0.71
C CYS A 187 -0.88 -19.95 -0.77
N ILE A 188 -1.29 -20.41 -1.96
CA ILE A 188 -1.90 -21.73 -2.15
C ILE A 188 -0.87 -22.85 -1.91
N GLY A 189 0.38 -22.64 -2.33
CA GLY A 189 1.44 -23.63 -2.22
C GLY A 189 1.21 -24.88 -3.08
N VAL A 190 1.98 -25.94 -2.81
CA VAL A 190 1.84 -27.22 -3.50
C VAL A 190 0.85 -28.12 -2.75
N PRO A 191 0.14 -29.02 -3.45
CA PRO A 191 -0.72 -29.99 -2.79
C PRO A 191 0.05 -30.77 -1.73
N PRO A 192 -0.48 -30.94 -0.51
CA PRO A 192 0.21 -31.65 0.57
C PRO A 192 0.10 -33.18 0.46
N ALA A 193 -0.87 -33.70 -0.31
CA ALA A 193 -1.13 -35.13 -0.48
C ALA A 193 0.06 -36.01 -0.95
N PRO A 194 0.96 -35.59 -1.88
CA PRO A 194 2.10 -36.40 -2.30
C PRO A 194 3.24 -36.48 -1.28
N CYS A 195 3.11 -35.91 -0.07
CA CYS A 195 4.12 -35.94 0.99
C CYS A 195 5.51 -35.45 0.56
N ARG A 196 5.57 -34.49 -0.38
CA ARG A 196 6.81 -33.87 -0.82
C ARG A 196 6.95 -32.51 -0.16
N ASP A 197 8.03 -32.37 0.62
CA ASP A 197 8.39 -31.11 1.23
C ASP A 197 9.12 -30.20 0.23
N TYR A 198 9.26 -28.94 0.60
CA TYR A 198 9.88 -27.93 -0.25
C TYR A 198 11.42 -28.00 -0.27
N PRO A 199 12.07 -27.62 -1.38
CA PRO A 199 13.52 -27.73 -1.52
C PRO A 199 14.34 -26.95 -0.48
N TRP A 200 13.84 -25.82 0.04
CA TRP A 200 14.53 -25.04 1.07
C TRP A 200 14.55 -25.71 2.46
N ARG A 201 13.87 -26.85 2.64
CA ARG A 201 13.91 -27.66 3.87
C ARG A 201 14.77 -28.92 3.74
N PHE A 202 15.33 -29.21 2.57
CA PHE A 202 16.19 -30.38 2.36
C PHE A 202 17.56 -30.24 3.04
N LYS A 203 18.22 -31.37 3.28
CA LYS A 203 19.58 -31.42 3.81
C LYS A 203 20.54 -30.66 2.88
N GLY A 204 21.26 -29.68 3.46
CA GLY A 204 22.18 -28.80 2.74
C GLY A 204 21.59 -27.43 2.38
N ALA A 205 20.28 -27.21 2.58
CA ALA A 205 19.68 -25.88 2.48
C ALA A 205 19.99 -25.05 3.74
N SER A 206 20.39 -23.79 3.54
CA SER A 206 20.75 -22.83 4.60
C SER A 206 19.71 -21.72 4.77
N PHE A 207 18.42 -22.07 4.68
CA PHE A 207 17.32 -21.13 4.86
C PHE A 207 16.71 -21.24 6.26
N ASN A 208 16.83 -20.17 7.05
CA ASN A 208 16.18 -20.06 8.34
C ASN A 208 14.70 -19.68 8.19
N ASP A 209 13.87 -20.01 9.18
CA ASP A 209 12.43 -19.67 9.21
C ASP A 209 12.16 -18.18 8.92
N ASN A 210 12.97 -17.30 9.50
CA ASN A 210 12.84 -15.86 9.31
C ASN A 210 13.13 -15.43 7.86
N ILE A 211 14.10 -16.06 7.19
CA ILE A 211 14.45 -15.76 5.79
C ILE A 211 13.34 -16.25 4.85
N ILE A 212 12.83 -17.46 5.07
CA ILE A 212 11.71 -18.02 4.30
C ILE A 212 10.49 -17.10 4.40
N LYS A 213 10.19 -16.62 5.61
CA LYS A 213 9.10 -15.66 5.85
C LYS A 213 9.33 -14.32 5.13
N TRP A 214 10.54 -13.77 5.18
CA TRP A 214 10.88 -12.49 4.53
C TRP A 214 10.82 -12.58 2.99
N LEU A 215 11.29 -13.70 2.42
CA LEU A 215 11.18 -13.97 0.98
C LEU A 215 9.74 -14.23 0.53
N TYR A 216 8.83 -14.43 1.48
CA TYR A 216 7.44 -14.78 1.23
C TYR A 216 7.32 -16.06 0.39
N PHE A 217 8.15 -17.06 0.69
CA PHE A 217 8.08 -18.38 0.07
C PHE A 217 6.92 -19.19 0.67
N PRO A 218 6.32 -20.11 -0.11
CA PRO A 218 5.36 -21.04 0.47
C PRO A 218 6.10 -21.94 1.47
N ASP A 219 5.46 -22.41 2.53
CA ASP A 219 6.08 -23.35 3.46
C ASP A 219 5.00 -24.01 4.31
N PHE A 220 5.21 -25.27 4.70
CA PHE A 220 4.25 -26.00 5.52
C PHE A 220 4.41 -25.73 7.03
N ILE A 221 5.56 -25.21 7.46
CA ILE A 221 5.84 -24.83 8.86
C ILE A 221 5.47 -23.35 9.06
N VAL A 222 6.07 -22.46 8.26
CA VAL A 222 5.86 -21.01 8.36
C VAL A 222 5.02 -20.54 7.18
N ARG A 223 3.70 -20.66 7.29
CA ARG A 223 2.80 -20.28 6.21
C ARG A 223 2.87 -18.77 5.90
N PRO A 224 2.94 -18.37 4.62
CA PRO A 224 2.84 -16.97 4.24
C PRO A 224 1.48 -16.41 4.66
N ASN A 225 1.45 -15.19 5.19
CA ASN A 225 0.21 -14.59 5.69
C ASN A 225 -0.64 -14.02 4.54
N PRO A 226 -1.80 -14.62 4.19
CA PRO A 226 -2.60 -14.18 3.05
C PRO A 226 -3.25 -12.81 3.24
N VAL A 227 -3.32 -12.30 4.48
CA VAL A 227 -3.89 -10.97 4.77
C VAL A 227 -3.10 -9.85 4.07
N PHE A 228 -1.80 -10.05 3.80
CA PHE A 228 -1.00 -9.06 3.08
C PHE A 228 -1.51 -8.77 1.67
N LEU A 229 -2.15 -9.74 1.01
CA LEU A 229 -2.74 -9.57 -0.32
C LEU A 229 -3.86 -8.52 -0.35
N VAL A 230 -4.49 -8.21 0.79
CA VAL A 230 -5.51 -7.16 0.87
C VAL A 230 -4.91 -5.79 0.57
N TYR A 231 -3.67 -5.53 1.02
CA TYR A 231 -3.00 -4.26 0.76
C TYR A 231 -2.68 -4.10 -0.74
N ASP A 232 -2.18 -5.16 -1.38
CA ASP A 232 -1.93 -5.20 -2.82
C ASP A 232 -3.22 -5.07 -3.64
N PHE A 233 -4.31 -5.68 -3.19
CA PHE A 233 -5.62 -5.54 -3.81
C PHE A 233 -6.12 -4.09 -3.75
N MET A 234 -6.00 -3.43 -2.59
CA MET A 234 -6.39 -2.03 -2.45
C MET A 234 -5.53 -1.12 -3.33
N LEU A 235 -4.22 -1.37 -3.43
CA LEU A 235 -3.34 -0.65 -4.34
C LEU A 235 -3.75 -0.85 -5.81
N LEU A 236 -4.05 -2.09 -6.22
CA LEU A 236 -4.52 -2.40 -7.57
C LEU A 236 -5.86 -1.72 -7.87
N LEU A 237 -6.79 -1.72 -6.91
CA LEU A 237 -8.07 -1.02 -7.03
C LEU A 237 -7.85 0.47 -7.26
N CYS A 238 -7.08 1.14 -6.41
CA CYS A 238 -6.74 2.56 -6.59
C CYS A 238 -6.05 2.82 -7.94
N ALA A 239 -5.09 1.99 -8.34
CA ALA A 239 -4.39 2.13 -9.61
C ALA A 239 -5.32 1.95 -10.82
N SER A 240 -6.28 1.03 -10.74
CA SER A 240 -7.28 0.81 -11.79
C SER A 240 -8.24 1.99 -11.93
N LEU A 241 -8.67 2.58 -10.81
CA LEU A 241 -9.46 3.82 -10.82
C LEU A 241 -8.67 5.00 -11.38
N GLN A 242 -7.38 5.09 -11.03
CA GLN A 242 -6.50 6.15 -11.55
C GLN A 242 -6.26 5.99 -13.06
N ARG A 243 -6.20 4.75 -13.57
CA ARG A 243 -6.17 4.50 -15.01
C ARG A 243 -7.41 5.05 -15.69
N GLN A 244 -8.59 4.79 -15.14
CA GLN A 244 -9.85 5.34 -15.67
C GLN A 244 -9.84 6.87 -15.67
N ILE A 245 -9.29 7.50 -14.63
CA ILE A 245 -9.15 8.97 -14.58
C ILE A 245 -8.24 9.49 -15.69
N PHE A 246 -7.12 8.83 -15.99
CA PHE A 246 -6.25 9.23 -17.11
C PHE A 246 -6.95 9.14 -18.47
N GLU A 247 -7.88 8.21 -18.64
CA GLU A 247 -8.71 8.12 -19.85
C GLU A 247 -9.78 9.22 -19.88
N ASP A 248 -10.39 9.52 -18.73
CA ASP A 248 -11.48 10.49 -18.61
C ASP A 248 -11.02 11.96 -18.62
N GLU A 249 -9.82 12.29 -18.13
CA GLU A 249 -9.27 13.66 -18.13
C GLU A 249 -9.02 14.23 -19.55
N ASN A 250 -8.93 13.33 -20.55
CA ASN A 250 -8.82 13.69 -21.95
C ASN A 250 -10.16 14.05 -22.60
N LYS A 251 -11.29 13.72 -21.97
CA LYS A 251 -12.63 14.04 -22.49
C LYS A 251 -13.02 15.48 -22.18
N ALA A 252 -13.31 16.27 -23.22
CA ALA A 252 -13.65 17.69 -23.08
C ALA A 252 -14.86 17.92 -22.15
N ALA A 253 -15.90 17.08 -22.24
CA ALA A 253 -17.08 17.17 -21.39
C ALA A 253 -16.76 17.07 -19.89
N VAL A 254 -15.83 16.17 -19.51
CA VAL A 254 -15.39 16.00 -18.13
C VAL A 254 -14.52 17.18 -17.69
N ARG A 255 -13.64 17.66 -18.58
CA ARG A 255 -12.76 18.81 -18.29
C ARG A 255 -13.54 20.09 -17.98
N ILE A 256 -14.66 20.33 -18.67
CA ILE A 256 -15.51 21.50 -18.41
C ILE A 256 -16.15 21.42 -17.02
N MET A 257 -16.62 20.24 -16.61
CA MET A 257 -17.31 20.05 -15.33
C MET A 257 -16.33 19.98 -14.14
N ALA A 258 -15.32 19.13 -14.24
CA ALA A 258 -14.38 18.82 -13.16
C ALA A 258 -13.15 19.75 -13.14
N GLY A 259 -12.91 20.49 -14.23
CA GLY A 259 -11.73 21.32 -14.43
C GLY A 259 -10.54 20.56 -15.02
N ASP A 260 -9.56 21.33 -15.49
CA ASP A 260 -8.32 20.79 -16.03
C ASP A 260 -7.39 20.25 -14.92
N ASN A 261 -6.65 19.20 -15.24
CA ASN A 261 -5.63 18.55 -14.41
C ASN A 261 -4.22 18.64 -15.05
N VAL A 262 -4.10 19.34 -16.18
CA VAL A 262 -2.81 19.58 -16.82
C VAL A 262 -1.93 20.48 -15.95
N GLU A 263 -0.67 20.09 -15.77
CA GLU A 263 0.34 20.87 -15.06
C GLU A 263 0.55 22.25 -15.72
N ILE A 264 0.65 23.30 -14.90
CA ILE A 264 0.94 24.67 -15.34
C ILE A 264 2.41 24.76 -15.79
N CYS A 265 2.69 25.62 -16.79
CA CYS A 265 4.05 25.82 -17.26
C CYS A 265 4.96 26.42 -16.16
N MET A 266 6.10 25.76 -15.93
CA MET A 266 7.01 26.03 -14.79
C MET A 266 7.85 27.31 -14.93
N ASN A 267 7.79 27.98 -16.07
CA ASN A 267 8.61 29.15 -16.39
C ASN A 267 7.86 30.49 -16.23
N LEU A 268 6.61 30.49 -15.76
CA LEU A 268 5.86 31.73 -15.58
C LEU A 268 6.21 32.40 -14.25
N ASP A 269 6.46 33.70 -14.31
CA ASP A 269 6.62 34.56 -13.15
C ASP A 269 5.25 34.95 -12.58
N ALA A 270 5.14 35.07 -11.25
CA ALA A 270 3.88 35.34 -10.57
C ALA A 270 3.19 36.65 -11.06
N ALA A 271 3.98 37.67 -11.42
CA ALA A 271 3.47 38.95 -11.90
C ALA A 271 2.81 38.86 -13.30
N SER A 272 3.40 38.10 -14.22
CA SER A 272 2.83 37.90 -15.56
C SER A 272 1.69 36.87 -15.56
N PHE A 273 1.73 35.91 -14.62
CA PHE A 273 0.69 34.91 -14.42
C PHE A 273 -0.57 35.47 -13.75
N SER A 274 -0.44 36.43 -12.83
CA SER A 274 -1.57 37.02 -12.09
C SER A 274 -2.67 37.56 -13.02
N GLN A 275 -2.29 38.17 -14.16
CA GLN A 275 -3.24 38.70 -15.14
C GLN A 275 -4.02 37.62 -15.91
N HIS A 276 -3.47 36.40 -16.01
CA HIS A 276 -4.04 35.29 -16.78
C HIS A 276 -4.62 34.18 -15.88
N ASN A 277 -4.57 34.37 -14.56
CA ASN A 277 -5.04 33.36 -13.60
C ASN A 277 -6.58 33.39 -13.53
N PRO A 278 -7.27 32.28 -13.83
CA PRO A 278 -8.73 32.22 -13.75
C PRO A 278 -9.28 32.22 -12.31
N VAL A 279 -8.41 32.06 -11.30
CA VAL A 279 -8.81 31.99 -9.89
C VAL A 279 -8.85 33.40 -9.28
N PRO A 280 -9.96 33.80 -8.63
CA PRO A 280 -10.06 35.11 -7.97
C PRO A 280 -9.10 35.23 -6.79
N ASP A 281 -8.72 36.46 -6.45
CA ASP A 281 -7.85 36.74 -5.31
C ASP A 281 -8.55 36.38 -3.99
N PHE A 282 -7.91 35.49 -3.21
CA PHE A 282 -8.37 34.99 -1.92
C PHE A 282 -7.53 35.50 -0.74
N ILE A 283 -6.48 36.31 -0.98
CA ILE A 283 -5.55 36.78 0.07
C ILE A 283 -6.26 37.65 1.10
N HIS A 284 -7.26 38.41 0.66
CA HIS A 284 -8.01 39.36 1.49
C HIS A 284 -9.11 38.72 2.36
N CYS A 285 -9.24 37.38 2.38
CA CYS A 285 -10.15 36.63 3.25
C CYS A 285 -11.60 37.16 3.26
N ARG A 286 -12.19 37.43 2.09
CA ARG A 286 -13.57 37.96 2.00
C ARG A 286 -14.62 36.94 2.43
N SER A 287 -14.33 35.65 2.28
CA SER A 287 -15.19 34.55 2.71
C SER A 287 -14.47 33.60 3.68
N TYR A 288 -15.25 32.78 4.40
CA TYR A 288 -14.69 31.70 5.23
C TYR A 288 -13.89 30.68 4.41
N LEU A 289 -14.30 30.45 3.16
CA LEU A 289 -13.56 29.63 2.21
C LEU A 289 -12.18 30.25 1.94
N ASP A 290 -12.12 31.55 1.71
CA ASP A 290 -10.85 32.26 1.45
C ASP A 290 -9.91 32.22 2.65
N MET A 291 -10.43 32.34 3.87
CA MET A 291 -9.64 32.13 5.09
C MET A 291 -9.00 30.73 5.11
N SER A 292 -9.78 29.69 4.77
CA SER A 292 -9.25 28.31 4.68
C SER A 292 -8.21 28.15 3.57
N LYS A 293 -8.42 28.80 2.42
CA LYS A 293 -7.47 28.80 1.30
C LYS A 293 -6.16 29.47 1.69
N VAL A 294 -6.18 30.61 2.36
CA VAL A 294 -4.96 31.28 2.84
C VAL A 294 -4.20 30.38 3.81
N ILE A 295 -4.90 29.73 4.75
CA ILE A 295 -4.25 28.80 5.68
C ILE A 295 -3.58 27.64 4.94
N ILE A 296 -4.30 27.01 4.01
CA ILE A 296 -3.80 25.85 3.26
C ILE A 296 -2.69 26.23 2.28
N PHE A 297 -2.81 27.33 1.53
CA PHE A 297 -1.85 27.68 0.48
C PHE A 297 -0.65 28.46 0.99
N SER A 298 -0.76 29.21 2.08
CA SER A 298 0.34 30.03 2.62
C SER A 298 1.04 29.38 3.82
N TYR A 299 0.29 28.81 4.78
CA TYR A 299 0.89 28.31 6.04
C TYR A 299 1.22 26.81 6.03
N LEU A 300 0.59 26.01 5.15
CA LEU A 300 0.86 24.56 5.09
C LEU A 300 2.32 24.24 4.77
N PHE A 301 3.01 25.10 4.01
CA PHE A 301 4.43 24.92 3.71
C PHE A 301 5.28 24.79 4.99
N TRP A 302 5.11 25.73 5.93
CA TRP A 302 5.83 25.73 7.21
C TRP A 302 5.42 24.55 8.08
N PHE A 303 4.12 24.19 8.07
CA PHE A 303 3.63 23.02 8.78
C PHE A 303 4.28 21.72 8.30
N VAL A 304 4.41 21.52 6.97
CA VAL A 304 5.10 20.35 6.41
C VAL A 304 6.58 20.32 6.83
N LEU A 305 7.27 21.46 6.89
CA LEU A 305 8.64 21.52 7.40
C LEU A 305 8.74 21.08 8.88
N THR A 306 7.76 21.44 9.71
CA THR A 306 7.67 20.95 11.10
C THR A 306 7.49 19.43 11.15
N ILE A 307 6.65 18.85 10.29
CA ILE A 307 6.49 17.38 10.21
C ILE A 307 7.80 16.70 9.78
N ILE A 308 8.54 17.27 8.84
CA ILE A 308 9.87 16.77 8.44
C ILE A 308 10.86 16.84 9.61
N PHE A 309 10.83 17.91 10.40
CA PHE A 309 11.66 18.05 11.60
C PHE A 309 11.35 16.95 12.63
N ILE A 310 10.06 16.76 12.97
CA ILE A 310 9.62 15.70 13.90
C ILE A 310 10.05 14.33 13.39
N THR A 311 9.90 14.09 12.08
CA THR A 311 10.34 12.84 11.44
C THR A 311 11.86 12.63 11.57
N GLY A 312 12.65 13.71 11.52
CA GLY A 312 14.10 13.70 11.70
C GLY A 312 14.56 13.56 13.16
N THR A 313 13.74 13.90 14.16
CA THR A 313 14.15 13.83 15.58
C THR A 313 13.61 12.60 16.33
N THR A 314 12.49 12.04 15.89
CA THR A 314 11.82 10.91 16.57
C THR A 314 12.62 9.61 16.58
N ARG A 315 13.54 9.41 15.63
CA ARG A 315 14.41 8.22 15.56
C ARG A 315 15.85 8.62 15.36
N ILE A 316 16.75 7.92 16.04
CA ILE A 316 18.19 8.07 15.86
C ILE A 316 18.62 7.14 14.73
N SER A 317 18.84 7.68 13.53
CA SER A 317 19.29 6.94 12.35
C SER A 317 20.07 7.88 11.43
N ILE A 318 21.02 7.34 10.66
CA ILE A 318 21.73 8.14 9.64
C ILE A 318 20.76 8.75 8.60
N PHE A 319 19.63 8.08 8.32
CA PHE A 319 18.59 8.60 7.44
C PHE A 319 17.85 9.81 8.03
N CYS A 320 17.87 9.98 9.35
CA CYS A 320 17.25 11.11 10.01
C CYS A 320 18.09 12.39 9.87
N MET A 321 19.42 12.25 9.74
CA MET A 321 20.32 13.39 9.49
C MET A 321 19.97 14.12 8.19
N GLY A 322 19.61 13.41 7.13
CA GLY A 322 19.21 14.05 5.86
C GLY A 322 17.90 14.82 5.96
N TYR A 323 16.92 14.34 6.74
CA TYR A 323 15.69 15.11 7.02
C TYR A 323 15.97 16.39 7.80
N LEU A 324 16.87 16.35 8.79
CA LEU A 324 17.27 17.53 9.55
C LEU A 324 18.00 18.55 8.68
N VAL A 325 18.95 18.11 7.84
CA VAL A 325 19.67 18.98 6.91
C VAL A 325 18.70 19.64 5.92
N ALA A 326 17.78 18.88 5.34
CA ALA A 326 16.77 19.43 4.44
C ALA A 326 15.85 20.43 5.16
N CYS A 327 15.40 20.11 6.38
CA CYS A 327 14.56 20.98 7.18
C CYS A 327 15.24 22.32 7.49
N PHE A 328 16.49 22.29 7.98
CA PHE A 328 17.23 23.53 8.27
C PHE A 328 17.50 24.34 7.00
N TYR A 329 17.79 23.69 5.87
CA TYR A 329 17.95 24.37 4.60
C TYR A 329 16.67 25.10 4.16
N PHE A 330 15.52 24.45 4.21
CA PHE A 330 14.24 25.06 3.85
C PHE A 330 13.75 26.09 4.86
N LEU A 331 14.07 25.95 6.15
CA LEU A 331 13.75 26.98 7.15
C LEU A 331 14.57 28.25 6.96
N LEU A 332 15.87 28.12 6.62
CA LEU A 332 16.76 29.26 6.43
C LEU A 332 16.50 29.99 5.10
N PHE A 333 16.29 29.25 4.00
CA PHE A 333 16.14 29.83 2.67
C PHE A 333 14.70 29.82 2.13
N GLY A 334 13.72 29.35 2.92
CA GLY A 334 12.34 29.14 2.46
C GLY A 334 11.65 30.41 1.97
N GLY A 335 11.84 31.54 2.68
CA GLY A 335 11.27 32.83 2.29
C GLY A 335 11.75 33.28 0.90
N ASP A 336 13.06 33.23 0.65
CA ASP A 336 13.65 33.61 -0.63
C ASP A 336 13.30 32.61 -1.75
N LEU A 337 13.16 31.32 -1.42
CA LEU A 337 12.77 30.28 -2.38
C LEU A 337 11.33 30.45 -2.87
N LEU A 338 10.43 30.97 -2.04
CA LEU A 338 9.04 31.27 -2.41
C LEU A 338 8.94 32.45 -3.39
N LEU A 339 9.92 33.36 -3.38
CA LEU A 339 10.01 34.49 -4.31
C LEU A 339 10.63 34.11 -5.68
N LYS A 340 11.36 33.00 -5.73
CA LYS A 340 11.96 32.49 -6.97
C LYS A 340 10.92 31.81 -7.88
N PRO A 341 11.18 31.71 -9.20
CA PRO A 341 10.29 31.00 -10.10
C PRO A 341 10.10 29.53 -9.67
N ILE A 342 8.88 29.02 -9.89
CA ILE A 342 8.37 27.73 -9.40
C ILE A 342 9.30 26.55 -9.78
N ARG A 343 10.01 26.64 -10.92
CA ARG A 343 10.96 25.63 -11.37
C ARG A 343 12.08 25.32 -10.36
N SER A 344 12.56 26.33 -9.62
CA SER A 344 13.66 26.14 -8.67
C SER A 344 13.17 25.42 -7.42
N ILE A 345 12.09 25.89 -6.80
CA ILE A 345 11.50 25.27 -5.61
C ILE A 345 11.05 23.84 -5.87
N LEU A 346 10.39 23.57 -7.01
CA LEU A 346 9.96 22.21 -7.34
C LEU A 346 11.15 21.25 -7.52
N ARG A 347 12.32 21.71 -8.00
CA ARG A 347 13.50 20.85 -8.12
C ARG A 347 14.01 20.39 -6.74
N TYR A 348 14.11 21.32 -5.78
CA TYR A 348 14.50 20.97 -4.42
C TYR A 348 13.45 20.07 -3.75
N TRP A 349 12.17 20.32 -4.03
CA TRP A 349 11.08 19.48 -3.53
C TRP A 349 11.11 18.06 -4.10
N ASP A 350 11.40 17.91 -5.41
CA ASP A 350 11.59 16.58 -6.02
C ASP A 350 12.77 15.84 -5.40
N TRP A 351 13.88 16.53 -5.09
CA TRP A 351 15.02 15.92 -4.41
C TRP A 351 14.65 15.44 -3.01
N LEU A 352 13.82 16.20 -2.29
CA LEU A 352 13.30 15.80 -0.98
C LEU A 352 12.36 14.58 -1.09
N ILE A 353 11.46 14.55 -2.09
CA ILE A 353 10.58 13.40 -2.35
C ILE A 353 11.43 12.17 -2.72
N ALA A 354 12.42 12.33 -3.59
CA ALA A 354 13.34 11.26 -3.96
C ALA A 354 14.12 10.74 -2.75
N TYR A 355 14.58 11.63 -1.87
CA TYR A 355 15.21 11.25 -0.60
C TYR A 355 14.28 10.44 0.28
N ASN A 356 13.01 10.84 0.42
CA ASN A 356 12.03 10.11 1.23
C ASN A 356 11.79 8.69 0.70
N VAL A 357 11.56 8.55 -0.61
CA VAL A 357 11.37 7.25 -1.27
C VAL A 357 12.62 6.38 -1.15
N PHE A 358 13.81 6.98 -1.27
CA PHE A 358 15.08 6.29 -1.05
C PHE A 358 15.21 5.75 0.38
N VAL A 359 14.90 6.56 1.39
CA VAL A 359 14.92 6.13 2.80
C VAL A 359 13.94 4.98 3.05
N ILE A 360 12.72 5.05 2.50
CA ILE A 360 11.73 3.97 2.61
C ILE A 360 12.27 2.67 1.99
N THR A 361 12.85 2.77 0.79
CA THR A 361 13.39 1.62 0.05
C THR A 361 14.59 1.01 0.79
N MET A 362 15.52 1.83 1.27
CA MET A 362 16.68 1.37 2.03
C MET A 362 16.28 0.73 3.35
N LYS A 363 15.30 1.28 4.08
CA LYS A 363 14.76 0.64 5.28
C LYS A 363 14.15 -0.72 4.99
N ASN A 364 13.47 -0.87 3.85
CA ASN A 364 12.94 -2.17 3.45
C ASN A 364 14.07 -3.17 3.10
N ILE A 365 15.10 -2.76 2.36
CA ILE A 365 16.26 -3.63 2.06
C ILE A 365 16.99 -4.05 3.34
N LEU A 366 17.20 -3.11 4.26
CA LEU A 366 17.86 -3.38 5.54
C LEU A 366 16.99 -4.26 6.47
N SER A 367 15.68 -4.37 6.21
CA SER A 367 14.80 -5.29 6.95
C SER A 367 15.19 -6.77 6.74
N ILE A 368 15.86 -7.12 5.63
CA ILE A 368 16.43 -8.46 5.40
C ILE A 368 17.41 -8.81 6.50
N GLY A 369 18.35 -7.91 6.79
CA GLY A 369 19.31 -8.09 7.86
C GLY A 369 18.61 -8.14 9.21
N ALA A 370 17.73 -7.18 9.47
CA ALA A 370 17.04 -7.02 10.74
C ALA A 370 16.14 -8.21 11.12
N CYS A 371 15.39 -8.76 10.16
CA CYS A 371 14.44 -9.84 10.40
C CYS A 371 15.04 -11.22 10.08
N GLY A 372 15.80 -11.34 8.98
CA GLY A 372 16.32 -12.61 8.48
C GLY A 372 17.59 -13.11 9.19
N TYR A 373 18.52 -12.21 9.52
CA TYR A 373 19.84 -12.55 10.06
C TYR A 373 20.11 -11.94 11.45
N ILE A 374 19.05 -11.69 12.22
CA ILE A 374 19.15 -10.96 13.49
C ILE A 374 20.18 -11.56 14.46
N GLU A 375 20.25 -12.89 14.58
CA GLU A 375 21.18 -13.59 15.48
C GLU A 375 22.65 -13.31 15.11
N ASN A 376 23.00 -13.42 13.83
CA ASN A 376 24.36 -13.15 13.35
C ASN A 376 24.72 -11.66 13.43
N LEU A 377 23.74 -10.78 13.23
CA LEU A 377 23.94 -9.33 13.26
C LEU A 377 24.14 -8.79 14.67
N VAL A 378 23.41 -9.33 15.66
CA VAL A 378 23.58 -8.99 17.08
C VAL A 378 24.98 -9.38 17.56
N GLN A 379 25.46 -10.58 17.20
CA GLN A 379 26.77 -11.07 17.63
C GLN A 379 27.94 -10.34 16.97
N ASN A 380 27.87 -10.06 15.66
CA ASN A 380 29.04 -9.57 14.91
C ASN A 380 29.02 -8.07 14.59
N SER A 381 27.87 -7.40 14.61
CA SER A 381 27.73 -6.04 14.05
C SER A 381 26.64 -5.20 14.70
N CYS A 382 26.62 -5.14 16.04
CA CYS A 382 25.67 -4.30 16.79
C CYS A 382 25.71 -2.81 16.40
N TRP A 383 26.88 -2.27 16.02
CA TRP A 383 27.03 -0.89 15.56
C TRP A 383 26.13 -0.57 14.34
N LEU A 384 25.94 -1.55 13.44
CA LEU A 384 25.13 -1.39 12.23
C LEU A 384 23.63 -1.37 12.56
N ILE A 385 23.21 -2.17 13.54
CA ILE A 385 21.83 -2.15 14.08
C ILE A 385 21.51 -0.77 14.66
N GLN A 386 22.43 -0.20 15.45
CA GLN A 386 22.25 1.09 16.09
C GLN A 386 22.31 2.26 15.10
N ALA A 387 23.25 2.25 14.15
CA ALA A 387 23.41 3.34 13.17
C ALA A 387 22.20 3.51 12.23
N PHE A 388 21.58 2.40 11.84
CA PHE A 388 20.42 2.41 10.95
C PHE A 388 19.06 2.27 11.66
N SER A 389 19.06 2.04 12.97
CA SER A 389 17.86 1.75 13.78
C SER A 389 17.06 0.58 13.20
N LEU A 390 17.73 -0.56 13.06
CA LEU A 390 17.13 -1.78 12.50
C LEU A 390 16.20 -2.43 13.51
N ALA A 391 14.90 -2.44 13.21
CA ALA A 391 13.89 -3.13 14.01
C ALA A 391 12.94 -3.90 13.10
N CYS A 392 12.67 -5.17 13.45
CA CYS A 392 11.66 -5.96 12.77
C CYS A 392 10.29 -5.64 13.36
N THR A 393 9.42 -4.99 12.59
CA THR A 393 8.15 -4.44 13.07
C THR A 393 6.95 -5.34 12.77
N VAL A 394 7.13 -6.28 11.83
CA VAL A 394 6.11 -7.23 11.42
C VAL A 394 6.00 -8.33 12.47
N LYS A 395 4.77 -8.65 12.89
CA LYS A 395 4.52 -9.67 13.92
C LYS A 395 4.92 -11.08 13.43
N GLY A 396 5.41 -11.91 14.35
CA GLY A 396 5.68 -13.33 14.14
C GLY A 396 7.06 -13.68 13.57
N TYR A 397 8.06 -12.79 13.70
CA TYR A 397 9.46 -13.16 13.54
C TYR A 397 10.00 -13.64 14.89
N LYS A 398 10.91 -14.62 14.87
CA LYS A 398 11.62 -15.03 16.09
C LYS A 398 12.70 -13.99 16.37
N MET A 399 12.60 -13.33 17.53
CA MET A 399 13.61 -12.40 18.04
C MET A 399 14.51 -13.15 19.03
N PRO A 400 15.82 -12.84 19.08
CA PRO A 400 16.71 -13.38 20.10
C PRO A 400 16.34 -12.81 21.47
N ASP A 401 16.68 -13.54 22.53
CA ASP A 401 16.53 -13.05 23.91
C ASP A 401 17.43 -11.82 24.12
N ASP A 402 17.01 -10.91 25.02
CA ASP A 402 17.71 -9.63 25.27
C ASP A 402 19.15 -9.86 25.74
N ASP A 403 20.10 -9.77 24.81
CA ASP A 403 21.54 -9.81 25.12
C ASP A 403 22.00 -8.47 25.72
N SER A 404 22.71 -8.54 26.85
CA SER A 404 23.21 -7.35 27.57
C SER A 404 24.22 -6.50 26.79
N SER A 405 24.79 -7.02 25.71
CA SER A 405 25.82 -6.36 24.88
C SER A 405 25.23 -5.49 23.75
N CYS A 406 23.99 -5.73 23.32
CA CYS A 406 23.36 -5.00 22.22
C CYS A 406 21.88 -4.71 22.52
N LYS A 407 21.60 -3.51 23.03
CA LYS A 407 20.21 -3.06 23.20
C LYS A 407 19.58 -2.82 21.82
N LEU A 408 18.64 -3.69 21.46
CA LEU A 408 17.74 -3.45 20.34
C LEU A 408 16.93 -2.17 20.65
N PRO A 409 16.71 -1.28 19.67
CA PRO A 409 15.85 -0.13 19.89
C PRO A 409 14.46 -0.64 20.30
N SER A 410 14.06 -0.35 21.54
CA SER A 410 12.82 -0.83 22.13
C SER A 410 11.64 -0.54 21.20
N GLY A 411 10.87 -1.58 20.91
CA GLY A 411 9.72 -1.54 20.01
C GLY A 411 8.56 -0.73 20.58
N GLU A 412 8.69 0.60 20.63
CA GLU A 412 7.54 1.44 20.38
C GLU A 412 7.45 1.58 18.87
N LYS A 413 6.42 1.00 18.25
CA LYS A 413 5.71 1.52 17.07
C LYS A 413 6.54 2.43 16.13
N SER A 414 7.22 1.87 15.12
CA SER A 414 7.92 2.69 14.12
C SER A 414 6.96 3.22 13.06
N PHE A 415 7.07 4.53 12.73
CA PHE A 415 6.67 5.26 11.50
C PHE A 415 5.22 5.12 10.96
N HIS A 416 4.67 3.91 10.92
CA HIS A 416 3.35 3.60 10.41
C HIS A 416 2.22 3.97 11.38
N GLU A 417 2.41 3.76 12.69
CA GLU A 417 1.37 4.08 13.68
C GLU A 417 1.30 5.59 14.00
N LEU A 418 2.37 6.35 13.82
CA LEU A 418 2.37 7.80 14.10
C LEU A 418 1.70 8.64 12.99
N LEU A 419 1.75 8.20 11.73
CA LEU A 419 1.13 8.91 10.60
C LEU A 419 -0.29 8.46 10.27
N PHE A 420 -0.67 7.20 10.58
CA PHE A 420 -2.01 6.68 10.27
C PHE A 420 -2.95 6.58 11.47
N SER A 421 -2.47 6.58 12.71
CA SER A 421 -3.36 6.60 13.88
C SER A 421 -4.04 7.96 14.10
N THR A 422 -3.69 8.99 13.33
CA THR A 422 -4.32 10.32 13.33
C THR A 422 -5.29 10.55 12.15
N CYS A 423 -5.40 9.62 11.20
CA CYS A 423 -6.36 9.73 10.08
C CYS A 423 -7.53 8.70 10.13
N CYS A 424 -7.51 7.78 11.09
CA CYS A 424 -8.65 6.91 11.42
C CYS A 424 -8.89 6.93 12.94
N GLY A 425 -9.18 8.12 13.45
CA GLY A 425 -9.86 8.34 14.73
C GLY A 425 -11.22 8.94 14.45
#